data_AF-A0A100IMJ0-F1
#
_entry.id   AF-A0A100IMJ0-F1
#
_cell.length_a   1.000
_cell.length_b   1.000
_cell.length_c   1.000
_cell.angle_alpha   90.00
_cell.angle_beta   90.00
_cell.angle_gamma   90.00
#
_symmetry.space_group_name_H-M   'P 1'
#
loop_
_entity.id
_entity.type
_entity.pdbx_description
1 polymer ?
#
loop_
_entity_poly.entity_id
_entity_poly.type
_entity_poly.pdbx_seq_one_letter_code
_entity_poly.pdbx_strand_id
1 'polypeptide(L)'
;MFAIGTEGLGACSAIVIASSRGAILAHIPPRPTASASDPYAGDNNVRRLMTEVTALYMRYRDEYFSSHTDTLIVCALYQGAIALPDQVQIMHSALSRLGPSVWTYDVPGNYTNPGQGTVLAIGNRGLTSLGLPNEGRARIYVEDQQYVPRPPS
;
A
#
# COMPACT_ATOMS: atom_id res chain seq x y z
N MET A 1 16.89 6.44 -3.35
CA MET A 1 16.07 5.28 -3.72
C MET A 1 15.28 5.62 -4.98
N PHE A 2 15.29 4.75 -5.99
CA PHE A 2 14.58 5.00 -7.26
C PHE A 2 13.18 4.38 -7.27
N ALA A 3 13.01 3.25 -6.58
CA ALA A 3 11.74 2.58 -6.37
C ALA A 3 11.75 1.79 -5.05
N ILE A 4 10.56 1.48 -4.53
CA ILE A 4 10.30 0.56 -3.42
C ILE A 4 9.12 -0.31 -3.78
N GLY A 5 9.16 -1.60 -3.47
CA GLY A 5 8.11 -2.53 -3.82
C GLY A 5 8.02 -3.73 -2.90
N THR A 6 6.93 -4.47 -3.04
CA THR A 6 6.75 -5.81 -2.48
C THR A 6 6.11 -6.71 -3.52
N GLU A 7 6.37 -8.01 -3.41
CA GLU A 7 5.72 -9.06 -4.19
C GLU A 7 5.08 -10.09 -3.28
N GLY A 8 4.36 -11.06 -3.88
CA GLY A 8 3.84 -12.22 -3.18
C GLY A 8 2.79 -11.87 -2.12
N LEU A 9 1.95 -10.86 -2.37
CA LEU A 9 0.95 -10.45 -1.39
C LEU A 9 0.03 -11.58 -0.95
N GLY A 10 -0.35 -12.51 -1.84
CA GLY A 10 -1.18 -13.66 -1.42
C GLY A 10 -2.48 -13.20 -0.76
N ALA A 11 -2.63 -13.37 0.56
CA ALA A 11 -3.77 -12.85 1.33
C ALA A 11 -3.44 -11.60 2.18
N CYS A 12 -2.23 -11.06 2.05
CA CYS A 12 -1.75 -9.88 2.74
C CYS A 12 -2.31 -8.59 2.14
N SER A 13 -2.16 -7.51 2.89
CA SER A 13 -2.41 -6.16 2.37
C SER A 13 -1.09 -5.42 2.19
N ALA A 14 -1.10 -4.37 1.38
CA ALA A 14 0.01 -3.41 1.34
C ALA A 14 -0.50 -1.99 1.53
N ILE A 15 0.36 -1.14 2.08
CA ILE A 15 0.14 0.30 2.15
C ILE A 15 1.25 0.98 1.40
N VAL A 16 0.87 1.97 0.59
CA VAL A 16 1.80 2.88 -0.07
C VAL A 16 1.43 4.31 0.31
N ILE A 17 2.39 5.05 0.84
CA ILE A 17 2.30 6.51 1.01
C ILE A 17 3.44 7.08 0.19
N ALA A 18 3.16 7.76 -0.91
CA ALA A 18 4.19 8.21 -1.85
C ALA A 18 4.01 9.68 -2.22
N SER A 19 5.12 10.41 -2.18
CA SER A 19 5.22 11.80 -2.62
C SER A 19 6.29 11.93 -3.71
N SER A 20 6.50 13.16 -4.18
CA SER A 20 7.60 13.49 -5.09
C SER A 20 9.00 13.28 -4.49
N ARG A 21 9.12 13.19 -3.15
CA ARG A 21 10.39 13.20 -2.41
C ARG A 21 10.66 11.93 -1.60
N GLY A 22 9.62 11.19 -1.22
CA GLY A 22 9.77 9.97 -0.43
C GLY A 22 8.60 9.01 -0.59
N ALA A 23 8.78 7.79 -0.12
CA ALA A 23 7.75 6.78 -0.10
C ALA A 23 7.87 5.91 1.16
N ILE A 24 6.73 5.50 1.70
CA ILE A 24 6.59 4.44 2.69
C ILE A 24 5.84 3.31 2.01
N LEU A 25 6.38 2.09 2.10
CA LEU A 25 5.69 0.88 1.67
C LEU A 25 5.70 -0.11 2.84
N ALA A 26 4.53 -0.65 3.17
CA ALA A 26 4.38 -1.64 4.22
C ALA A 26 3.64 -2.86 3.68
N HIS A 27 4.25 -4.04 3.82
CA HIS A 27 3.60 -5.33 3.59
C HIS A 27 2.96 -5.78 4.91
N ILE A 28 1.63 -5.92 4.93
CA ILE A 28 0.83 -6.17 6.13
C ILE A 28 0.27 -7.60 6.08
N PRO A 29 0.90 -8.56 6.79
CA PRO A 29 0.33 -9.89 6.90
C PRO A 29 -0.94 -9.85 7.77
N PRO A 30 -1.97 -10.65 7.44
CA PRO A 30 -3.26 -10.61 8.14
C PRO A 30 -3.17 -11.12 9.59
N ARG A 31 -2.10 -11.86 9.93
CA ARG A 31 -1.76 -12.31 11.29
C ARG A 31 -0.25 -12.22 11.51
N PRO A 32 0.22 -12.05 12.76
CA PRO A 32 1.65 -11.95 13.06
C PRO A 32 2.35 -13.31 13.01
N THR A 33 1.63 -14.39 13.34
CA THR A 33 2.06 -15.79 13.24
C THR A 33 0.86 -16.68 12.91
N ALA A 34 1.11 -17.92 12.51
CA ALA A 34 0.06 -18.91 12.22
C ALA A 34 -0.65 -19.45 13.49
N SER A 35 -0.18 -19.12 14.69
CA SER A 35 -0.74 -19.66 15.94
C SER A 35 -2.17 -19.13 16.19
N ALA A 36 -3.06 -20.05 16.57
CA ALA A 36 -4.50 -19.85 16.51
C ALA A 36 -5.18 -19.42 17.82
N SER A 37 -4.45 -19.22 18.92
CA SER A 37 -5.06 -19.08 20.25
C SER A 37 -5.73 -17.74 20.53
N ASP A 38 -5.32 -16.65 19.89
CA ASP A 38 -5.93 -15.32 20.06
C ASP A 38 -6.81 -14.97 18.84
N PRO A 39 -8.15 -14.85 19.02
CA PRO A 39 -9.08 -14.48 17.95
C PRO A 39 -8.85 -13.06 17.42
N TYR A 40 -8.24 -12.17 18.20
CA TYR A 40 -7.97 -10.77 17.82
C TYR A 40 -6.54 -10.56 17.30
N ALA A 41 -5.74 -11.63 17.18
CA ALA A 41 -4.33 -11.54 16.80
C ALA A 41 -4.12 -10.82 15.47
N GLY A 42 -5.04 -11.01 14.51
CA GLY A 42 -4.96 -10.36 13.20
C GLY A 42 -5.14 -8.85 13.29
N ASP A 43 -6.26 -8.41 13.86
CA ASP A 43 -6.56 -6.99 14.04
C ASP A 43 -5.51 -6.29 14.90
N ASN A 44 -5.05 -6.93 15.97
CA ASN A 44 -4.00 -6.39 16.83
C ASN A 44 -2.68 -6.22 16.07
N ASN A 45 -2.35 -7.16 15.17
CA ASN A 45 -1.18 -7.03 14.31
C ASN A 45 -1.32 -5.86 13.34
N VAL A 46 -2.48 -5.69 12.70
CA VAL A 46 -2.75 -4.56 11.80
C VAL A 46 -2.67 -3.24 12.57
N ARG A 47 -3.28 -3.12 13.75
CA ARG A 47 -3.17 -1.91 14.60
C ARG A 47 -1.72 -1.59 14.96
N ARG A 48 -0.93 -2.60 15.33
CA ARG A 48 0.50 -2.42 15.64
C ARG A 48 1.26 -1.91 14.42
N LEU A 49 1.13 -2.55 13.26
CA LEU A 49 1.82 -2.14 12.03
C LEU A 49 1.36 -0.75 11.56
N MET A 50 0.07 -0.43 11.69
CA MET A 50 -0.43 0.92 11.40
C MET A 50 0.15 1.98 12.33
N THR A 51 0.42 1.63 13.58
CA THR A 51 1.10 2.53 14.52
C THR A 51 2.52 2.83 14.04
N GLU A 52 3.24 1.81 13.53
CA GLU A 52 4.58 2.00 12.96
C GLU A 52 4.54 2.85 11.67
N VAL A 53 3.62 2.56 10.75
CA VAL A 53 3.44 3.31 9.50
C VAL A 53 3.12 4.78 9.78
N THR A 54 2.16 5.04 10.67
CA THR A 54 1.75 6.42 11.01
C THR A 54 2.85 7.17 11.77
N ALA A 55 3.57 6.51 12.68
CA ALA A 55 4.73 7.11 13.35
C ALA A 55 5.84 7.47 12.35
N LEU A 56 6.12 6.59 11.39
CA LEU A 56 7.12 6.84 10.35
C LEU A 56 6.72 8.02 9.45
N TYR A 57 5.45 8.05 9.02
CA TYR A 57 4.91 9.18 8.26
C TYR A 57 5.04 10.50 9.04
N MET A 58 4.60 10.53 10.30
CA MET A 58 4.65 11.75 11.11
C MET A 58 6.08 12.23 11.34
N ARG A 59 7.02 11.30 11.57
CA ARG A 59 8.44 11.62 11.77
C ARG A 59 9.06 12.34 10.57
N TYR A 60 8.68 11.97 9.35
CA TYR A 60 9.26 12.51 8.12
C TYR A 60 8.30 13.39 7.32
N ARG A 61 7.18 13.79 7.92
CA ARG A 61 6.10 14.51 7.25
C ARG A 61 6.61 15.76 6.57
N ASP A 62 7.33 16.60 7.28
CA ASP A 62 7.76 17.91 6.75
C ASP A 62 8.89 17.77 5.73
N GLU A 63 9.74 16.76 5.88
CA GLU A 63 10.89 16.52 5.01
C GLU A 63 10.49 15.88 3.67
N TYR A 64 9.67 14.84 3.70
CA TYR A 64 9.34 14.03 2.52
C TYR A 64 7.89 14.12 2.08
N PHE A 65 6.94 14.43 2.96
CA PHE A 65 5.49 14.36 2.66
C PHE A 65 4.78 15.70 2.82
N SER A 66 5.51 16.81 2.69
CA SER A 66 4.96 18.16 2.73
C SER A 66 4.25 18.58 1.44
N SER A 67 4.53 17.89 0.33
CA SER A 67 3.81 18.04 -0.94
C SER A 67 2.63 17.07 -1.05
N HIS A 68 1.89 17.16 -2.15
CA HIS A 68 0.89 16.16 -2.53
C HIS A 68 1.44 14.74 -2.34
N THR A 69 0.66 13.90 -1.67
CA THR A 69 1.02 12.55 -1.28
C THR A 69 -0.13 11.62 -1.65
N ASP A 70 0.17 10.59 -2.44
CA ASP A 70 -0.77 9.53 -2.75
C ASP A 70 -0.71 8.47 -1.65
N THR A 71 -1.89 8.13 -1.12
CA THR A 71 -2.03 7.08 -0.11
C THR A 71 -2.93 5.98 -0.64
N LEU A 72 -2.39 4.76 -0.72
CA LEU A 72 -3.07 3.60 -1.29
C LEU A 72 -3.05 2.44 -0.30
N ILE A 73 -4.20 1.84 -0.06
CA ILE A 73 -4.37 0.56 0.63
C ILE A 73 -4.64 -0.47 -0.46
N VAL A 74 -3.81 -1.49 -0.55
CA VAL A 74 -3.96 -2.61 -1.48
C VAL A 74 -4.38 -3.84 -0.68
N CYS A 75 -5.51 -4.46 -1.00
CA CYS A 75 -6.01 -5.62 -0.27
C CYS A 75 -6.61 -6.69 -1.17
N ALA A 76 -6.65 -7.92 -0.66
CA ALA A 76 -7.16 -9.08 -1.38
C ALA A 76 -8.70 -9.03 -1.50
N LEU A 77 -9.22 -9.49 -2.63
CA LEU A 77 -10.63 -9.71 -2.91
C LEU A 77 -10.86 -11.20 -3.12
N TYR A 78 -11.60 -11.82 -2.22
CA TYR A 78 -11.91 -13.26 -2.23
C TYR A 78 -13.39 -13.44 -2.57
N GLN A 79 -13.68 -14.18 -3.64
CA GLN A 79 -15.05 -14.47 -4.08
C GLN A 79 -15.94 -13.22 -4.26
N GLY A 80 -15.39 -12.14 -4.83
CA GLY A 80 -16.17 -10.91 -5.08
C GLY A 80 -16.21 -9.93 -3.89
N ALA A 81 -15.67 -10.30 -2.73
CA ALA A 81 -15.71 -9.48 -1.51
C ALA A 81 -14.31 -9.19 -0.98
N ILE A 82 -14.13 -8.00 -0.37
CA ILE A 82 -12.90 -7.65 0.33
C ILE A 82 -12.62 -8.71 1.41
N ALA A 83 -11.43 -9.30 1.36
CA ALA A 83 -10.96 -10.19 2.40
C ALA A 83 -10.64 -9.36 3.66
N LEU A 84 -11.07 -9.85 4.82
CA LEU A 84 -10.80 -9.24 6.12
C LEU A 84 -11.21 -7.75 6.19
N PRO A 85 -12.49 -7.42 5.98
CA PRO A 85 -12.96 -6.03 5.89
C PRO A 85 -12.65 -5.20 7.13
N ASP A 86 -12.65 -5.81 8.32
CA ASP A 86 -12.29 -5.14 9.58
C ASP A 86 -10.84 -4.64 9.58
N GLN A 87 -9.93 -5.41 8.99
CA GLN A 87 -8.52 -5.01 8.86
C GLN A 87 -8.36 -3.85 7.89
N VAL A 88 -9.10 -3.86 6.79
CA VAL A 88 -9.16 -2.73 5.85
C VAL A 88 -9.71 -1.48 6.51
N GLN A 89 -10.74 -1.62 7.35
CA GLN A 89 -11.30 -0.51 8.11
C GLN A 89 -10.30 0.08 9.12
N ILE A 90 -9.50 -0.77 9.78
CA ILE A 90 -8.42 -0.32 10.68
C ILE A 90 -7.38 0.50 9.90
N MET A 91 -6.92 0.00 8.75
CA MET A 91 -5.95 0.71 7.89
C MET A 91 -6.52 2.03 7.38
N HIS A 92 -7.75 2.04 6.88
CA HIS A 92 -8.43 3.24 6.39
C HIS A 92 -8.59 4.29 7.50
N SER A 93 -8.99 3.88 8.70
CA SER A 93 -9.17 4.78 9.84
C SER A 93 -7.84 5.42 10.26
N ALA A 94 -6.77 4.63 10.34
CA ALA A 94 -5.44 5.10 10.70
C ALA A 94 -4.84 6.09 9.67
N LEU A 95 -5.21 5.96 8.39
CA LEU A 95 -4.73 6.82 7.30
C LEU A 95 -5.73 7.91 6.88
N SER A 96 -6.89 8.00 7.53
CA SER A 96 -8.02 8.86 7.13
C SER A 96 -7.65 10.31 6.78
N ARG A 97 -6.71 10.90 7.52
CA ARG A 97 -6.21 12.27 7.27
C ARG A 97 -5.44 12.44 5.96
N LEU A 98 -4.98 11.35 5.37
CA LEU A 98 -4.25 11.32 4.10
C LEU A 98 -5.15 10.98 2.90
N GLY A 99 -6.45 10.74 3.13
CA GLY A 99 -7.40 10.39 2.07
C GLY A 99 -7.02 9.10 1.33
N PRO A 100 -6.92 7.95 2.02
CA PRO A 100 -6.46 6.72 1.41
C PRO A 100 -7.46 6.23 0.35
N SER A 101 -6.95 5.84 -0.82
CA SER A 101 -7.73 5.04 -1.78
C SER A 101 -7.56 3.56 -1.50
N VAL A 102 -8.58 2.76 -1.84
CA VAL A 102 -8.52 1.30 -1.76
C VAL A 102 -8.40 0.72 -3.16
N TRP A 103 -7.41 -0.14 -3.35
CA TRP A 103 -7.22 -0.96 -4.54
C TRP A 103 -7.32 -2.43 -4.16
N THR A 104 -8.04 -3.21 -4.94
CA THR A 104 -8.25 -4.63 -4.68
C THR A 104 -7.59 -5.49 -5.75
N TYR A 105 -7.12 -6.66 -5.37
CA TYR A 105 -6.63 -7.68 -6.29
C TYR A 105 -7.28 -9.04 -5.99
N ASP A 106 -7.53 -9.84 -7.01
CA ASP A 106 -8.28 -11.10 -6.88
C ASP A 106 -7.43 -12.22 -6.24
N VAL A 107 -8.05 -12.97 -5.32
CA VAL A 107 -7.48 -14.17 -4.71
C VAL A 107 -8.45 -15.37 -4.74
N PRO A 108 -7.96 -16.61 -5.00
CA PRO A 108 -6.61 -16.93 -5.46
C PRO A 108 -6.45 -16.44 -6.91
N GLY A 109 -5.41 -15.66 -7.19
CA GLY A 109 -5.21 -15.19 -8.55
C GLY A 109 -4.41 -16.18 -9.40
N ASN A 110 -4.26 -15.83 -10.67
CA ASN A 110 -3.47 -16.54 -11.66
C ASN A 110 -1.93 -16.42 -11.46
N TYR A 111 -1.31 -17.45 -10.91
CA TYR A 111 0.15 -17.55 -10.71
C TYR A 111 1.00 -17.53 -11.99
N THR A 112 0.40 -17.54 -13.19
CA THR A 112 1.16 -17.32 -14.43
C THR A 112 1.38 -15.84 -14.73
N ASN A 113 0.71 -14.93 -14.02
CA ASN A 113 0.92 -13.49 -14.14
C ASN A 113 2.03 -13.05 -13.16
N PRO A 114 3.23 -12.67 -13.65
CA PRO A 114 4.34 -12.30 -12.77
C PRO A 114 4.07 -11.02 -11.97
N GLY A 115 3.20 -10.12 -12.45
CA GLY A 115 2.83 -8.92 -11.72
C GLY A 115 1.89 -9.19 -10.54
N GLN A 116 1.26 -10.35 -10.46
CA GLN A 116 0.19 -10.56 -9.49
C GLN A 116 0.67 -10.50 -8.04
N GLY A 117 -0.09 -9.79 -7.19
CA GLY A 117 0.29 -9.56 -5.81
C GLY A 117 1.57 -8.73 -5.66
N THR A 118 1.94 -7.95 -6.68
CA THR A 118 3.04 -6.98 -6.60
C THR A 118 2.50 -5.56 -6.43
N VAL A 119 3.24 -4.77 -5.66
CA VAL A 119 3.01 -3.33 -5.49
C VAL A 119 4.36 -2.63 -5.57
N LEU A 120 4.44 -1.58 -6.39
CA LEU A 120 5.67 -0.84 -6.66
C LEU A 120 5.39 0.66 -6.63
N ALA A 121 6.23 1.44 -5.96
CA ALA A 121 6.25 2.89 -6.06
C ALA A 121 7.58 3.35 -6.64
N ILE A 122 7.55 4.09 -7.74
CA ILE A 122 8.72 4.64 -8.43
C ILE A 122 8.76 6.15 -8.22
N GLY A 123 9.85 6.66 -7.67
CA GLY A 123 10.06 8.09 -7.48
C GLY A 123 10.50 8.80 -8.76
N ASN A 124 10.42 10.14 -8.76
CA ASN A 124 10.76 10.99 -9.91
C ASN A 124 12.12 10.68 -10.55
N ARG A 125 13.16 10.51 -9.73
CA ARG A 125 14.50 10.16 -10.25
C ARG A 125 14.52 8.81 -10.97
N GLY A 126 13.72 7.85 -10.50
CA GLY A 126 13.56 6.54 -11.13
C GLY A 126 12.89 6.67 -12.49
N LEU A 127 11.80 7.43 -12.56
CA LEU A 127 11.12 7.73 -13.82
C LEU A 127 12.05 8.40 -14.83
N THR A 128 12.81 9.42 -14.42
CA THR A 128 13.78 10.10 -15.29
C THR A 128 14.86 9.14 -15.79
N SER A 129 15.38 8.24 -14.94
CA SER A 129 16.38 7.25 -15.35
C SER A 129 15.85 6.22 -16.36
N LEU A 130 14.54 5.99 -16.37
CA LEU A 130 13.85 5.12 -17.33
C LEU A 130 13.41 5.87 -18.61
N GLY A 131 13.76 7.16 -18.75
CA GLY A 131 13.30 8.00 -19.86
C GLY A 131 11.79 8.27 -19.84
N LEU A 132 11.12 8.04 -18.71
CA LEU A 132 9.69 8.27 -18.55
C LEU A 132 9.41 9.72 -18.15
N PRO A 133 8.25 10.28 -18.54
CA PRO A 133 7.84 11.62 -18.11
C PRO A 133 7.84 11.73 -16.59
N ASN A 134 8.41 12.82 -16.07
CA ASN A 134 8.39 13.14 -14.66
C ASN A 134 7.38 14.26 -14.42
N GLU A 135 6.22 13.90 -13.89
CA GLU A 135 5.11 14.82 -13.60
C GLU A 135 5.22 15.43 -12.19
N GLY A 136 6.38 15.32 -11.54
CA GLY A 136 6.56 15.78 -10.18
C GLY A 136 5.84 14.92 -9.14
N ARG A 137 5.49 13.68 -9.46
CA ARG A 137 4.80 12.73 -8.58
C ARG A 137 5.36 11.32 -8.73
N ALA A 138 5.41 10.58 -7.63
CA ALA A 138 5.68 9.16 -7.69
C ALA A 138 4.59 8.42 -8.48
N ARG A 139 4.96 7.34 -9.18
CA ARG A 139 4.01 6.44 -9.83
C ARG A 139 3.90 5.16 -9.02
N ILE A 140 2.67 4.77 -8.70
CA ILE A 140 2.36 3.54 -8.00
C ILE A 140 1.81 2.54 -9.02
N TYR A 141 2.28 1.31 -8.98
CA TYR A 141 1.80 0.19 -9.78
C TYR A 141 1.30 -0.91 -8.84
N VAL A 142 0.18 -1.51 -9.19
CA VAL A 142 -0.39 -2.69 -8.55
C VAL A 142 -0.69 -3.69 -9.65
N GLU A 143 -0.09 -4.88 -9.58
CA GLU A 143 -0.24 -5.91 -10.63
C GLU A 143 0.05 -5.43 -12.05
N ASP A 144 1.17 -4.72 -12.21
CA ASP A 144 1.61 -4.05 -13.44
C ASP A 144 0.66 -2.96 -13.97
N GLN A 145 -0.43 -2.65 -13.24
CA GLN A 145 -1.36 -1.58 -13.56
C GLN A 145 -1.00 -0.32 -12.80
N GLN A 146 -0.84 0.80 -13.52
CA GLN A 146 -0.60 2.09 -12.87
C GLN A 146 -1.83 2.53 -12.09
N TYR A 147 -1.65 2.81 -10.81
CA TYR A 147 -2.66 3.50 -10.01
C TYR A 147 -2.81 4.93 -10.52
N VAL A 148 -4.03 5.28 -10.90
CA VAL A 148 -4.43 6.65 -11.23
C VAL A 148 -5.38 7.12 -10.13
N PRO A 149 -4.99 8.11 -9.32
CA PRO A 149 -5.86 8.68 -8.31
C PRO A 149 -7.14 9.19 -8.96
N ARG A 150 -8.30 8.81 -8.44
CA ARG A 150 -9.56 9.44 -8.86
C ARG A 150 -9.50 10.92 -8.46
N PRO A 151 -9.99 11.84 -9.32
CA PRO A 151 -10.16 13.23 -8.92
C PRO A 151 -11.01 13.28 -7.64
N PRO A 152 -10.71 14.19 -6.69
CA PRO A 152 -11.63 14.43 -5.59
C PRO A 152 -12.98 14.87 -6.18
N SER A 153 -14.04 14.17 -5.78
CA SER A 153 -15.43 14.51 -6.07
C SER A 153 -15.86 15.80 -5.38
#